data_AF-A0A453PAZ4-F1
#
_entry.id   AF-A0A453PAZ4-F1
#
_cell.length_a   1.000
_cell.length_b   1.000
_cell.length_c   1.000
_cell.angle_alpha   90.00
_cell.angle_beta   90.00
_cell.angle_gamma   90.00
#
_symmetry.space_group_name_H-M   'P 1'
#
loop_
_entity.id
_entity.type
_entity.pdbx_description
1 polymer ?
#
loop_
_entity_poly.entity_id
_entity_poly.type
_entity_poly.pdbx_seq_one_letter_code
_entity_poly.pdbx_strand_id
1 'polypeptide(L)'
;DFDPFSLTFEGDDKEKLRGRGTTDCLGHVALVTQLMRRLGEVKPPLKHSVIAVFIANEENSSVTGIGVDGLVKDGLLDKLKTGPLFWIDTADKQPCIGTGGMIPWHLKATGKLFHSGLAHKAINSMELNMDALKEIQTRFYNDFPAHEKEKLYKFATPSTMKPTKWSYPG
;
A
#
# COMPACT_ATOMS: atom_id res chain seq x y z
N ASP A 1 10.08 -18.74 -17.36
CA ASP A 1 9.65 -18.52 -15.97
C ASP A 1 10.57 -17.57 -15.25
N PHE A 2 10.01 -16.70 -14.42
CA PHE A 2 10.73 -15.78 -13.55
C PHE A 2 10.31 -16.07 -12.12
N ASP A 3 11.28 -16.37 -11.24
CA ASP A 3 11.05 -16.48 -9.81
C ASP A 3 11.06 -15.08 -9.18
N PRO A 4 9.93 -14.57 -8.65
CA PRO A 4 9.87 -13.25 -8.04
C PRO A 4 10.73 -13.11 -6.78
N PHE A 5 11.12 -14.21 -6.14
CA PHE A 5 11.91 -14.18 -4.92
C PHE A 5 13.43 -14.27 -5.17
N SER A 6 13.82 -14.40 -6.43
CA SER A 6 15.22 -14.31 -6.86
C SER A 6 15.49 -12.95 -7.48
N LEU A 7 16.50 -12.24 -6.97
CA LEU A 7 16.90 -10.93 -7.50
C LEU A 7 17.76 -11.12 -8.76
N THR A 8 17.32 -10.57 -9.88
CA THR A 8 18.05 -10.59 -11.16
C THR A 8 18.12 -9.19 -11.77
N PHE A 9 18.90 -9.05 -12.84
CA PHE A 9 18.86 -7.85 -13.68
C PHE A 9 17.89 -8.07 -14.85
N GLU A 10 17.16 -7.02 -15.20
CA GLU A 10 16.42 -6.96 -16.45
C GLU A 10 17.34 -6.44 -17.55
N GLY A 11 17.60 -7.27 -18.57
CA GLY A 11 18.51 -6.95 -19.67
C GLY A 11 20.00 -7.14 -19.32
N ASP A 12 20.85 -6.98 -20.33
CA ASP A 12 22.30 -7.18 -20.21
C ASP A 12 23.05 -5.95 -19.67
N ASP A 13 22.41 -4.77 -19.71
CA ASP A 13 22.97 -3.49 -19.26
C ASP A 13 23.08 -3.36 -17.73
N LYS A 14 22.40 -4.23 -17.00
CA LYS A 14 22.34 -4.28 -15.52
C LYS A 14 21.84 -2.96 -14.90
N GLU A 15 21.02 -2.19 -15.61
CA GLU A 15 20.48 -0.93 -15.08
C GLU A 15 19.23 -1.14 -14.21
N LYS A 16 18.48 -2.22 -14.44
CA LYS A 16 17.21 -2.47 -13.75
C LYS A 16 17.25 -3.76 -12.95
N LEU A 17 16.95 -3.65 -11.66
CA LEU A 17 16.78 -4.79 -10.78
C LEU A 17 15.34 -5.34 -10.87
N ARG A 18 15.23 -6.65 -11.02
CA ARG A 18 13.97 -7.39 -11.11
C ARG A 18 13.85 -8.36 -9.95
N GLY A 19 12.81 -8.19 -9.13
CA GLY A 19 12.54 -8.99 -7.94
C GLY A 19 11.34 -8.43 -7.18
N ARG A 20 10.60 -9.26 -6.44
CA ARG A 20 9.56 -8.79 -5.53
C ARG A 20 10.22 -7.99 -4.41
N GLY A 21 9.70 -6.79 -4.16
CA GLY A 21 10.14 -5.92 -3.09
C GLY A 21 11.35 -5.05 -3.41
N THR A 22 11.89 -5.10 -4.63
CA THR A 22 13.02 -4.24 -5.03
C THR A 22 12.73 -2.75 -4.83
N THR A 23 11.54 -2.29 -5.22
CA THR A 23 11.08 -0.91 -5.01
C THR A 23 10.19 -0.72 -3.79
N ASP A 24 9.61 -1.79 -3.27
CA ASP A 24 8.55 -1.75 -2.25
C ASP A 24 8.77 -2.85 -1.18
N CYS A 25 9.61 -2.61 -0.17
CA CYS A 25 10.47 -1.44 0.02
C CYS A 25 11.94 -1.83 0.28
N LEU A 26 12.34 -3.06 -0.07
CA LEU A 26 13.64 -3.64 0.31
C LEU A 26 14.83 -2.85 -0.26
N GLY A 27 14.71 -2.23 -1.44
CA GLY A 27 15.73 -1.33 -1.97
C GLY A 27 15.96 -0.10 -1.06
N HIS A 28 14.88 0.49 -0.55
CA HIS A 28 14.93 1.59 0.42
C HIS A 28 15.51 1.13 1.75
N VAL A 29 15.11 -0.05 2.24
CA VAL A 29 15.67 -0.68 3.45
C VAL A 29 17.17 -0.88 3.31
N ALA A 30 17.63 -1.40 2.16
CA ALA A 30 19.05 -1.59 1.88
C ALA A 30 19.82 -0.26 1.86
N LEU A 31 19.25 0.79 1.24
CA LEU A 31 19.83 2.13 1.23
C LEU A 31 20.01 2.70 2.64
N VAL A 32 18.95 2.67 3.46
CA VAL A 32 19.00 3.16 4.85
C VAL A 32 19.99 2.34 5.68
N THR A 33 20.03 1.02 5.49
CA THR A 33 21.00 0.14 6.15
C THR A 33 22.43 0.51 5.80
N GLN A 34 22.72 0.76 4.52
CA GLN A 34 24.05 1.19 4.07
C GLN A 34 24.43 2.57 4.63
N LEU A 35 23.48 3.50 4.71
CA LEU A 35 23.71 4.79 5.37
C LEU A 35 24.10 4.61 6.84
N MET A 36 23.32 3.84 7.60
CA MET A 36 23.58 3.60 9.03
C MET A 36 24.93 2.89 9.23
N ARG A 37 25.26 1.92 8.37
CA ARG A 37 26.58 1.27 8.36
C ARG A 37 27.70 2.30 8.17
N ARG A 38 27.60 3.16 7.14
CA ARG A 38 28.65 4.16 6.87
C ARG A 38 28.76 5.20 7.98
N LEU A 39 27.66 5.61 8.60
CA LEU A 39 27.69 6.46 9.80
C LEU A 39 28.43 5.79 10.96
N GLY A 40 28.24 4.48 11.17
CA GLY A 40 28.93 3.71 12.20
C GLY A 40 30.42 3.49 11.91
N GLU A 41 30.80 3.35 10.64
CA GLU A 41 32.20 3.20 10.20
C GLU A 41 32.98 4.52 10.27
N VAL A 42 32.43 5.59 9.69
CA VAL A 42 33.11 6.89 9.56
C VAL A 42 33.00 7.73 10.84
N LYS A 43 31.90 7.58 11.59
CA LYS A 43 31.61 8.33 12.81
C LYS A 43 31.80 9.85 12.65
N PRO A 44 31.20 10.47 11.62
CA PRO A 44 31.34 11.91 11.43
C PRO A 44 30.72 12.66 12.63
N PRO A 45 31.18 13.89 12.94
CA PRO A 45 30.55 14.72 13.95
C PRO A 45 29.14 15.11 13.49
N LEU A 46 28.11 14.57 14.12
CA LEU A 46 26.71 14.85 13.80
C LEU A 46 26.15 15.94 14.71
N LYS A 47 25.41 16.89 14.11
CA LYS A 47 24.64 17.91 14.87
C LYS A 47 23.37 17.33 15.51
N HIS A 48 22.85 16.25 14.94
CA HIS A 48 21.61 15.60 15.34
C HIS A 48 21.76 14.09 15.35
N SER A 49 21.03 13.41 16.23
CA SER A 49 20.93 11.95 16.20
C SER A 49 20.13 11.50 14.99
N VAL A 50 20.61 10.45 14.31
CA VAL A 50 19.89 9.77 13.23
C VAL A 50 19.38 8.44 13.77
N ILE A 51 18.08 8.21 13.65
CA ILE A 51 17.42 7.00 14.15
C ILE A 51 16.67 6.38 12.98
N ALA A 52 17.04 5.14 12.62
CA ALA A 52 16.35 4.35 11.61
C ALA A 52 15.36 3.40 12.29
N VAL A 53 14.12 3.37 11.80
CA VAL A 53 13.07 2.46 12.26
C VAL A 53 12.68 1.58 11.08
N PHE A 54 12.83 0.27 11.24
CA PHE A 54 12.40 -0.71 10.24
C PHE A 54 11.17 -1.44 10.75
N ILE A 55 10.14 -1.56 9.91
CA ILE A 55 8.90 -2.29 10.19
C ILE A 55 8.72 -3.37 9.13
N ALA A 56 7.95 -4.42 9.45
CA ALA A 56 7.73 -5.57 8.55
C ALA A 56 6.25 -5.80 8.22
N ASN A 57 5.36 -4.87 8.58
CA ASN A 57 3.91 -5.06 8.54
C ASN A 57 3.19 -3.98 7.71
N GLU A 58 3.91 -3.17 6.93
CA GLU A 58 3.34 -2.07 6.13
C GLU A 58 2.27 -2.61 5.16
N GLU A 59 2.62 -3.65 4.40
CA GLU A 59 1.75 -4.31 3.41
C GLU A 59 0.57 -5.10 4.02
N ASN A 60 0.46 -5.17 5.35
CA ASN A 60 -0.53 -5.97 6.05
C ASN A 60 -1.48 -5.09 6.86
N SER A 61 -2.71 -4.99 6.36
CA SER A 61 -3.79 -4.25 7.01
C SER A 61 -4.62 -5.07 8.00
N SER A 62 -4.31 -6.36 8.20
CA SER A 62 -5.15 -7.28 8.99
C SER A 62 -4.59 -7.58 10.39
N VAL A 63 -3.27 -7.59 10.57
CA VAL A 63 -2.65 -7.88 11.87
C VAL A 63 -2.25 -6.57 12.53
N THR A 64 -2.92 -6.22 13.62
CA THR A 64 -2.65 -5.02 14.41
C THR A 64 -1.62 -5.28 15.50
N GLY A 65 -1.01 -4.22 16.02
CA GLY A 65 0.00 -4.26 17.09
C GLY A 65 1.40 -4.63 16.58
N ILE A 66 1.60 -4.70 15.26
CA ILE A 66 2.87 -5.00 14.62
C ILE A 66 3.20 -3.86 13.66
N GLY A 67 4.38 -3.28 13.79
CA GLY A 67 4.80 -2.11 13.01
C GLY A 67 4.56 -0.81 13.77
N VAL A 68 4.22 0.26 13.05
CA VAL A 68 4.16 1.63 13.63
C VAL A 68 3.13 1.73 14.75
N ASP A 69 1.96 1.13 14.58
CA ASP A 69 0.88 1.17 15.57
C ASP A 69 1.31 0.52 16.91
N GLY A 70 2.00 -0.62 16.85
CA GLY A 70 2.61 -1.27 18.00
C GLY A 70 3.69 -0.41 18.65
N LEU A 71 4.62 0.13 17.85
CA LEU A 71 5.71 0.98 18.35
C LEU A 71 5.19 2.27 19.02
N VAL A 72 4.11 2.86 18.49
CA VAL A 72 3.45 4.03 19.08
C VAL A 72 2.76 3.65 20.39
N LYS A 73 2.01 2.54 20.42
CA LYS A 73 1.34 2.03 21.62
C LYS A 73 2.32 1.82 22.77
N ASP A 74 3.51 1.32 22.46
CA ASP A 74 4.56 1.03 23.45
C ASP A 74 5.45 2.26 23.77
N GLY A 75 5.17 3.43 23.20
CA GLY A 75 5.91 4.68 23.45
C GLY A 75 7.33 4.71 22.86
N LEU A 76 7.70 3.74 22.02
CA LEU A 76 9.06 3.58 21.50
C LEU A 76 9.47 4.70 20.52
N LEU A 77 8.48 5.41 19.96
CA LEU A 77 8.68 6.54 19.04
C LEU A 77 8.57 7.91 19.72
N ASP A 78 8.33 7.98 21.04
CA ASP A 78 8.03 9.26 21.72
C ASP A 78 9.14 10.30 21.57
N LYS A 79 10.40 9.86 21.67
CA LYS A 79 11.59 10.72 21.50
C LYS A 79 11.76 11.27 20.08
N LEU A 80 11.03 10.73 19.10
CA LEU A 80 11.12 11.12 17.68
C LEU A 80 10.08 12.18 17.31
N LYS A 81 9.03 12.37 18.13
CA LYS A 81 7.86 13.21 17.80
C LYS A 81 8.19 14.67 17.50
N THR A 82 9.30 15.18 18.02
CA THR A 82 9.72 16.59 17.85
C THR A 82 10.73 16.80 16.72
N GLY A 83 11.22 15.71 16.11
CA GLY A 83 12.19 15.76 15.03
C GLY A 83 11.55 15.69 13.64
N PRO A 84 12.32 15.97 12.58
CA PRO A 84 11.88 15.68 11.22
C PRO A 84 11.73 14.17 11.03
N LEU A 85 10.62 13.76 10.41
CA LEU A 85 10.35 12.37 10.03
C LEU A 85 10.49 12.24 8.51
N PHE A 86 11.25 11.25 8.07
CA PHE A 86 11.35 10.87 6.66
C PHE A 86 10.83 9.44 6.50
N TRP A 87 9.74 9.28 5.74
CA TRP A 87 9.24 7.98 5.31
C TRP A 87 9.86 7.62 3.96
N ILE A 88 10.79 6.67 3.95
CA ILE A 88 11.54 6.30 2.74
C ILE A 88 10.85 5.11 2.09
N ASP A 89 9.76 5.40 1.40
CA ASP A 89 8.97 4.39 0.69
C ASP A 89 8.11 5.04 -0.39
N THR A 90 8.78 5.66 -1.35
CA THR A 90 8.11 6.24 -2.51
C THR A 90 8.94 5.93 -3.74
N ALA A 91 8.26 5.58 -4.83
CA ALA A 91 8.89 5.51 -6.14
C ALA A 91 9.51 6.87 -6.52
N ASP A 92 10.33 6.87 -7.59
CA ASP A 92 11.07 8.02 -8.09
C ASP A 92 10.14 9.22 -8.40
N LYS A 93 9.93 10.03 -7.37
CA LYS A 93 9.07 11.21 -7.34
C LYS A 93 9.79 12.27 -6.52
N GLN A 94 9.46 13.53 -6.82
CA GLN A 94 9.83 14.67 -5.98
C GLN A 94 9.42 14.42 -4.51
N PRO A 95 10.04 15.09 -3.52
CA PRO A 95 9.71 14.89 -2.11
C PRO A 95 8.20 14.85 -1.87
N CYS A 96 7.73 13.69 -1.42
CA CYS A 96 6.30 13.45 -1.21
C CYS A 96 5.92 14.01 0.16
N ILE A 97 5.12 15.08 0.17
CA ILE A 97 4.69 15.77 1.41
C ILE A 97 3.32 15.29 1.92
N GLY A 98 2.72 14.28 1.27
CA GLY A 98 1.44 13.71 1.67
C GLY A 98 1.09 12.48 0.84
N THR A 99 0.33 11.56 1.46
CA THR A 99 -0.21 10.36 0.82
C THR A 99 -1.73 10.31 0.95
N GLY A 100 -2.39 9.57 0.06
CA GLY A 100 -3.81 9.28 0.20
C GLY A 100 -4.06 8.28 1.32
N GLY A 101 -5.17 8.43 2.04
CA GLY A 101 -5.65 7.39 2.94
C GLY A 101 -6.22 6.19 2.19
N MET A 102 -6.32 5.05 2.87
CA MET A 102 -6.97 3.84 2.35
C MET A 102 -7.93 3.29 3.39
N ILE A 103 -9.12 2.89 2.96
CA ILE A 103 -10.10 2.19 3.80
C ILE A 103 -10.45 0.86 3.11
N PRO A 104 -10.01 -0.29 3.65
CA PRO A 104 -10.41 -1.59 3.11
C PRO A 104 -11.87 -1.87 3.48
N TRP A 105 -12.60 -2.52 2.56
CA TRP A 105 -13.98 -2.94 2.78
C TRP A 105 -14.24 -4.29 2.09
N HIS A 106 -15.31 -4.96 2.51
CA HIS A 106 -15.73 -6.24 1.94
C HIS A 106 -17.24 -6.25 1.74
N LEU A 107 -17.68 -6.55 0.52
CA LEU A 107 -19.09 -6.80 0.20
C LEU A 107 -19.29 -8.29 -0.07
N LYS A 108 -20.28 -8.87 0.61
CA LYS A 108 -20.64 -10.28 0.49
C LYS A 108 -22.13 -10.41 0.21
N ALA A 109 -22.48 -10.75 -1.03
CA ALA A 109 -23.80 -11.29 -1.33
C ALA A 109 -23.84 -12.80 -1.14
N THR A 110 -24.98 -13.30 -0.65
CA THR A 110 -25.27 -14.73 -0.53
C THR A 110 -26.50 -15.04 -1.39
N GLY A 111 -26.34 -15.97 -2.31
CA GLY A 111 -27.40 -16.39 -3.23
C GLY A 111 -27.92 -17.78 -2.90
N LYS A 112 -28.55 -18.41 -3.88
CA LYS A 112 -29.05 -19.78 -3.81
C LYS A 112 -28.46 -20.58 -4.97
N LEU A 113 -27.60 -21.53 -4.64
CA LEU A 113 -26.97 -22.41 -5.63
C LEU A 113 -28.01 -23.34 -6.25
N PHE A 114 -28.05 -23.39 -7.58
CA PHE A 114 -28.83 -24.37 -8.33
C PHE A 114 -28.25 -24.53 -9.75
N HIS A 115 -28.72 -25.53 -10.49
CA HIS A 115 -28.33 -25.75 -11.88
C HIS A 115 -28.60 -24.49 -12.73
N SER A 116 -27.58 -24.00 -13.45
CA SER A 116 -27.64 -22.73 -14.21
C SER A 116 -28.73 -22.71 -15.29
N GLY A 117 -29.04 -23.86 -15.90
CA GLY A 117 -30.17 -24.00 -16.84
C GLY A 117 -31.57 -23.87 -16.22
N LEU A 118 -31.68 -23.76 -14.88
CA LEU A 118 -32.92 -23.58 -14.14
C LEU A 118 -32.86 -22.30 -13.29
N ALA A 119 -32.59 -21.17 -13.94
CA ALA A 119 -32.35 -19.87 -13.29
C ALA A 119 -33.44 -19.46 -12.27
N HIS A 120 -34.72 -19.78 -12.54
CA HIS A 120 -35.84 -19.53 -11.62
C HIS A 120 -35.76 -20.27 -10.26
N LYS A 121 -34.85 -21.25 -10.13
CA LYS A 121 -34.58 -21.97 -8.87
C LYS A 121 -33.31 -21.50 -8.17
N ALA A 122 -32.51 -20.66 -8.82
CA ALA A 122 -31.27 -20.11 -8.32
C ALA A 122 -31.40 -18.64 -7.94
N ILE A 123 -30.45 -18.14 -7.15
CA ILE A 123 -30.19 -16.71 -6.98
C ILE A 123 -28.69 -16.54 -7.17
N ASN A 124 -28.28 -15.83 -8.23
CA ASN A 124 -26.87 -15.63 -8.53
C ASN A 124 -26.28 -14.56 -7.61
N SER A 125 -25.40 -14.95 -6.68
CA SER A 125 -24.75 -14.01 -5.76
C SER A 125 -23.79 -13.06 -6.46
N MET A 126 -23.27 -13.42 -7.65
CA MET A 126 -22.42 -12.52 -8.42
C MET A 126 -23.22 -11.35 -8.98
N GLU A 127 -24.41 -11.61 -9.54
CA GLU A 127 -25.32 -10.57 -10.04
C GLU A 127 -25.75 -9.62 -8.93
N LEU A 128 -26.15 -10.15 -7.76
CA LEU A 128 -26.49 -9.35 -6.58
C LEU A 128 -25.34 -8.43 -6.13
N ASN A 129 -24.11 -8.95 -6.08
CA ASN A 129 -22.94 -8.15 -5.74
C ASN A 129 -22.67 -7.06 -6.78
N MET A 130 -22.84 -7.36 -8.08
CA MET A 130 -22.60 -6.39 -9.15
C MET A 130 -23.59 -5.22 -9.09
N ASP A 131 -24.87 -5.51 -8.85
CA ASP A 131 -25.91 -4.47 -8.71
C ASP A 131 -25.65 -3.59 -7.48
N ALA A 132 -25.34 -4.19 -6.33
CA ALA A 132 -25.00 -3.46 -5.11
C ALA A 132 -23.72 -2.63 -5.27
N LEU A 133 -22.67 -3.20 -5.89
CA LEU A 133 -21.42 -2.50 -6.13
C LEU A 133 -21.62 -1.27 -7.03
N LYS A 134 -22.44 -1.41 -8.09
CA LYS A 134 -22.74 -0.31 -8.99
C LYS A 134 -23.34 0.88 -8.24
N GLU A 135 -24.37 0.63 -7.42
CA GLU A 135 -25.01 1.70 -6.62
C GLU A 135 -24.01 2.34 -5.65
N ILE A 136 -23.22 1.54 -4.93
CA ILE A 136 -22.22 2.04 -3.98
C ILE A 136 -21.18 2.92 -4.69
N GLN A 137 -20.63 2.46 -5.82
CA GLN A 137 -19.66 3.24 -6.59
C GLN A 137 -20.29 4.51 -7.15
N THR A 138 -21.50 4.44 -7.71
CA THR A 138 -22.22 5.63 -8.22
C THR A 138 -22.41 6.67 -7.12
N ARG A 139 -22.87 6.27 -5.92
CA ARG A 139 -22.99 7.17 -4.76
C ARG A 139 -21.64 7.77 -4.38
N PHE A 140 -20.62 6.93 -4.23
CA PHE A 140 -19.28 7.39 -3.86
C PHE A 140 -18.75 8.47 -4.81
N TYR A 141 -18.85 8.26 -6.12
CA TYR A 141 -18.36 9.25 -7.09
C TYR A 141 -19.21 10.51 -7.18
N ASN A 142 -20.49 10.45 -6.82
CA ASN A 142 -21.36 11.62 -6.72
C ASN A 142 -21.06 12.44 -5.45
N ASP A 143 -20.81 11.76 -4.33
CA ASP A 143 -20.57 12.40 -3.03
C ASP A 143 -19.12 12.92 -2.92
N PHE A 144 -18.17 12.26 -3.59
CA PHE A 144 -16.74 12.59 -3.58
C PHE A 144 -16.20 12.85 -5.00
N PRO A 145 -16.69 13.89 -5.69
CA PRO A 145 -16.18 14.25 -7.01
C PRO A 145 -14.76 14.80 -6.92
N ALA A 146 -14.06 14.82 -8.05
CA ALA A 146 -12.73 15.41 -8.16
C ALA A 146 -12.75 16.88 -7.71
N HIS A 147 -11.83 17.25 -6.81
CA HIS A 147 -11.72 18.61 -6.31
C HIS A 147 -10.75 19.43 -7.19
N GLU A 148 -11.07 20.68 -7.52
CA GLU A 148 -10.25 21.50 -8.45
C GLU A 148 -8.78 21.64 -8.02
N LYS A 149 -8.54 21.77 -6.72
CA LYS A 149 -7.20 21.79 -6.10
C LYS A 149 -6.34 20.55 -6.38
N GLU A 150 -6.92 19.43 -6.78
CA GLU A 150 -6.15 18.23 -7.14
C GLU A 150 -5.16 18.52 -8.28
N LYS A 151 -5.54 19.38 -9.23
CA LYS A 151 -4.66 19.84 -10.32
C LYS A 151 -3.50 20.67 -9.79
N LEU A 152 -3.76 21.55 -8.83
CA LEU A 152 -2.73 22.38 -8.18
C LEU A 152 -1.69 21.50 -7.48
N TYR A 153 -2.15 20.48 -6.77
CA TYR A 153 -1.28 19.54 -6.03
C TYR A 153 -0.76 18.38 -6.89
N LYS A 154 -1.08 18.37 -8.19
CA LYS A 154 -0.66 17.35 -9.15
C LYS A 154 -1.03 15.91 -8.71
N PHE A 155 -2.18 15.75 -8.04
CA PHE A 155 -2.73 14.42 -7.80
C PHE A 155 -3.11 13.79 -9.13
N ALA A 156 -2.60 12.58 -9.40
CA ALA A 156 -2.88 11.86 -10.64
C ALA A 156 -4.33 11.36 -10.71
N THR A 157 -4.96 11.14 -9.56
CA THR A 157 -6.31 10.60 -9.43
C THR A 157 -7.05 11.23 -8.24
N PRO A 158 -8.36 11.51 -8.36
CA PRO A 158 -9.21 11.89 -7.22
C PRO A 158 -9.42 10.71 -6.26
N SER A 159 -10.24 10.92 -5.23
CA SER A 159 -10.79 9.82 -4.43
C SER A 159 -11.41 8.75 -5.33
N THR A 160 -11.07 7.49 -5.08
CA THR A 160 -11.52 6.35 -5.91
C THR A 160 -11.94 5.18 -5.05
N MET A 161 -12.99 4.49 -5.50
CA MET A 161 -13.45 3.24 -4.94
C MET A 161 -13.37 2.15 -6.01
N LYS A 162 -12.43 1.22 -5.83
CA LYS A 162 -12.24 0.08 -6.74
C LYS A 162 -12.21 -1.23 -5.95
N PRO A 163 -12.91 -2.29 -6.42
CA PRO A 163 -12.69 -3.63 -5.88
C PRO A 163 -11.32 -4.12 -6.30
N THR A 164 -10.50 -4.56 -5.34
CA THR A 164 -9.13 -5.05 -5.59
C THR A 164 -9.04 -6.57 -5.66
N LYS A 165 -10.08 -7.28 -5.20
CA LYS A 165 -10.17 -8.75 -5.22
C LYS A 165 -11.62 -9.21 -5.39
N TRP A 166 -11.84 -10.19 -6.27
CA TRP A 166 -13.09 -10.91 -6.41
C TRP A 166 -12.87 -12.39 -6.11
N SER A 167 -13.84 -13.02 -5.45
CA SER A 167 -13.86 -14.46 -5.24
C SER A 167 -15.29 -14.94 -5.47
N TYR A 168 -15.45 -15.92 -6.35
CA TYR A 168 -16.72 -16.55 -6.64
C TYR A 168 -16.50 -18.07 -6.58
N PRO A 169 -17.13 -18.79 -5.64
CA PRO A 169 -16.94 -20.22 -5.45
C PRO A 169 -17.79 -21.07 -6.41
N GLY A 170 -18.02 -20.57 -7.64
CA GLY A 170 -18.94 -21.12 -8.63
C GLY A 170 -18.74 -22.58 -8.96
#